data_AF-A0AAW2ZR37-F1
#
_entry.id   AF-A0AAW2ZR37-F1
#
_cell.length_a   1.000
_cell.length_b   1.000
_cell.length_c   1.000
_cell.angle_alpha   90.00
_cell.angle_beta   90.00
_cell.angle_gamma   90.00
#
_symmetry.space_group_name_H-M   'P 1'
#
loop_
_entity.id
_entity.type
_entity.pdbx_description
1 polymer ?
#
loop_
_entity_poly.entity_id
_entity_poly.type
_entity_poly.pdbx_seq_one_letter_code
_entity_poly.pdbx_strand_id
1 'polypeptide(L)'
;MNQRTSSSNRIDNAHFDWDPNTPISMEQNAEMNQKKQYSGDTLLNLGVNDQPPTTTNDNSLWGNIVRTVSINSGTPNQKRFKKIGYVIFFVLLLVLVLSNFKPSTSISTKGGVANTLNTQPHQNNWYLNNERTDYVLTAVADRDSFSFDSASHTWKSVLLYGKLTRDKSTGLYTVEWDIKGQVPLKGKLAEQKRGLELSELKRFNGKLHAFDDRTGIVYELIPKDHSLVARHILSDGDGTTPKGFKCEWATVKDNKLYVGSIGKEWTTGDGVIIGKDPMWVKTIDTNGRVEHIDWVKNYEALRDAVGANYPGYMVHEAAEWNDFHKRWFFLPRRVSTQKYDENEDVKRGSNYILSASEDFLHITYKTVGVITPTRGFSSFKFIPGRPNEIIAVKSEEIGEEMQSFVTVFNLDGKVLMEETRIAGEKIEGIEIQ
;
A
#
# COMPACT_ATOMS: atom_id res chain seq x y z
N MET A 1 38.35 -26.57 -58.14
CA MET A 1 38.50 -27.89 -57.48
C MET A 1 37.48 -27.98 -56.35
N ASN A 2 36.59 -28.98 -56.43
CA ASN A 2 35.62 -29.57 -55.48
C ASN A 2 35.53 -28.99 -54.05
N GLN A 3 34.35 -28.53 -53.58
CA GLN A 3 33.18 -29.26 -53.03
C GLN A 3 33.35 -29.88 -51.61
N ARG A 4 32.45 -29.42 -50.71
CA ARG A 4 31.69 -30.08 -49.61
C ARG A 4 32.29 -31.28 -48.85
N THR A 5 32.11 -31.29 -47.53
CA THR A 5 31.16 -32.19 -46.81
C THR A 5 30.96 -31.84 -45.34
N SER A 6 29.74 -32.11 -44.87
CA SER A 6 29.17 -32.08 -43.53
C SER A 6 29.52 -33.31 -42.66
N SER A 7 29.41 -33.19 -41.34
CA SER A 7 29.02 -34.33 -40.47
C SER A 7 28.29 -33.86 -39.19
N SER A 8 27.07 -34.36 -39.04
CA SER A 8 26.19 -34.32 -37.87
C SER A 8 26.56 -35.38 -36.83
N ASN A 9 26.29 -35.14 -35.54
CA ASN A 9 26.11 -36.21 -34.56
C ASN A 9 24.86 -35.98 -33.70
N ARG A 10 23.97 -36.98 -33.71
CA ARG A 10 22.83 -37.22 -32.81
C ARG A 10 23.34 -37.69 -31.44
N ILE A 11 22.59 -37.39 -30.38
CA ILE A 11 22.60 -38.14 -29.11
C ILE A 11 21.14 -38.44 -28.74
N ASP A 12 20.96 -39.67 -28.29
CA ASP A 12 19.71 -40.43 -28.18
C ASP A 12 18.85 -40.09 -26.95
N ASN A 13 17.54 -40.32 -27.12
CA ASN A 13 16.51 -40.27 -26.07
C ASN A 13 16.53 -41.56 -25.23
N ALA A 14 16.57 -41.43 -23.90
CA ALA A 14 16.32 -42.53 -22.99
C ALA A 14 14.86 -42.49 -22.50
N HIS A 15 14.11 -43.54 -22.83
CA HIS A 15 12.81 -43.89 -22.26
C HIS A 15 12.99 -44.40 -20.82
N PHE A 16 12.10 -43.99 -19.92
CA PHE A 16 11.96 -44.59 -18.58
C PHE A 16 10.51 -45.11 -18.46
N ASP A 17 10.37 -46.43 -18.42
CA ASP A 17 9.11 -47.14 -18.21
C ASP A 17 8.68 -47.08 -16.74
N TRP A 18 7.38 -46.86 -16.51
CA TRP A 18 6.74 -46.83 -15.20
C TRP A 18 6.00 -48.15 -14.97
N ASP A 19 6.42 -48.91 -13.95
CA ASP A 19 5.77 -50.16 -13.50
C ASP A 19 4.71 -49.84 -12.43
N PRO A 20 3.41 -50.19 -12.63
CA PRO A 20 2.32 -49.83 -11.71
C PRO A 20 2.17 -50.71 -10.45
N ASN A 21 3.04 -51.67 -10.16
CA ASN A 21 2.77 -52.69 -9.12
C ASN A 21 3.73 -52.73 -7.92
N THR A 22 4.19 -51.58 -7.42
CA THR A 22 4.97 -51.51 -6.17
C THR A 22 4.08 -51.08 -4.98
N PRO A 23 3.80 -51.97 -4.00
CA PRO A 23 3.07 -51.59 -2.79
C PRO A 23 4.01 -50.90 -1.81
N ILE A 24 3.71 -49.66 -1.42
CA ILE A 24 4.42 -48.95 -0.34
C ILE A 24 3.63 -49.10 0.96
N SER A 25 4.30 -49.73 1.93
CA SER A 25 3.83 -50.05 3.27
C SER A 25 3.55 -48.81 4.13
N MET A 26 2.40 -48.81 4.79
CA MET A 26 2.10 -48.01 5.98
C MET A 26 2.84 -48.59 7.19
N GLU A 27 3.65 -47.79 7.88
CA GLU A 27 3.62 -47.66 9.35
C GLU A 27 4.64 -46.64 9.88
N GLN A 28 4.17 -45.89 10.88
CA GLN A 28 4.88 -45.20 11.96
C GLN A 28 5.62 -43.87 11.66
N ASN A 29 4.97 -42.77 12.01
CA ASN A 29 5.44 -41.91 13.12
C ASN A 29 4.31 -41.00 13.61
N ALA A 30 3.64 -41.45 14.67
CA ALA A 30 2.91 -40.60 15.59
C ALA A 30 3.91 -40.11 16.64
N GLU A 31 4.01 -38.80 16.85
CA GLU A 31 4.38 -38.07 18.09
C GLU A 31 5.03 -36.72 17.76
N MET A 32 4.20 -35.68 17.62
CA MET A 32 4.43 -34.35 18.19
C MET A 32 3.30 -33.43 17.72
N ASN A 33 2.26 -33.30 18.53
CA ASN A 33 1.37 -32.13 18.47
C ASN A 33 0.78 -31.91 19.86
N GLN A 34 1.47 -31.10 20.67
CA GLN A 34 0.87 -30.44 21.82
C GLN A 34 0.82 -28.92 21.58
N LYS A 35 -0.42 -28.44 21.63
CA LYS A 35 -0.88 -27.19 22.24
C LYS A 35 -0.42 -25.85 21.63
N LYS A 36 -1.40 -25.14 21.08
CA LYS A 36 -1.93 -23.89 21.69
C LYS A 36 -3.34 -23.60 21.16
N GLN A 37 -4.32 -23.91 22.00
CA GLN A 37 -5.71 -23.47 21.90
C GLN A 37 -5.83 -22.22 22.77
N TYR A 38 -6.15 -21.07 22.17
CA TYR A 38 -6.47 -19.85 22.94
C TYR A 38 -7.95 -19.82 23.30
N SER A 39 -8.18 -19.35 24.52
CA SER A 39 -9.35 -19.43 25.37
C SER A 39 -10.56 -18.65 24.86
N GLY A 40 -11.73 -19.28 24.95
CA GLY A 40 -13.02 -18.60 25.03
C GLY A 40 -13.29 -18.12 26.44
N ASP A 41 -13.76 -16.87 26.56
CA ASP A 41 -14.26 -16.32 27.81
C ASP A 41 -15.78 -16.52 27.93
N THR A 42 -16.12 -17.43 28.85
CA THR A 42 -17.08 -17.25 29.95
C THR A 42 -18.39 -16.47 29.70
N LEU A 43 -19.48 -17.20 29.47
CA LEU A 43 -20.83 -16.77 29.86
C LEU A 43 -21.35 -17.71 30.96
N LEU A 44 -21.42 -17.19 32.18
CA LEU A 44 -22.01 -17.83 33.34
C LEU A 44 -23.54 -17.75 33.25
N ASN A 45 -24.16 -18.93 33.20
CA ASN A 45 -25.59 -19.14 33.34
C ASN A 45 -25.88 -19.39 34.83
N LEU A 46 -26.67 -18.52 35.47
CA LEU A 46 -27.30 -18.78 36.77
C LEU A 46 -28.80 -18.84 36.54
N GLY A 47 -29.37 -20.03 36.71
CA GLY A 47 -30.81 -20.26 36.69
C GLY A 47 -31.46 -19.76 37.98
N VAL A 48 -32.69 -19.25 37.87
CA VAL A 48 -33.62 -19.07 39.00
C VAL A 48 -35.00 -19.53 38.56
N ASN A 49 -35.61 -20.33 39.43
CA ASN A 49 -36.90 -20.98 39.34
C ASN A 49 -38.10 -20.02 39.38
N ASP A 50 -39.20 -20.60 38.94
CA ASP A 50 -40.54 -20.11 38.70
C ASP A 50 -41.45 -19.94 39.95
N GLN A 51 -42.45 -19.05 39.82
CA GLN A 51 -43.77 -18.92 40.51
C GLN A 51 -43.99 -17.98 41.74
N PRO A 52 -45.23 -17.41 41.89
CA PRO A 52 -45.49 -16.02 42.32
C PRO A 52 -46.28 -15.88 43.64
N PRO A 53 -46.67 -14.66 44.06
CA PRO A 53 -48.08 -14.49 44.48
C PRO A 53 -48.75 -13.13 44.17
N THR A 54 -50.01 -13.25 43.75
CA THR A 54 -51.25 -12.52 44.12
C THR A 54 -51.29 -11.00 44.41
N THR A 55 -52.29 -10.41 43.76
CA THR A 55 -52.92 -9.08 43.93
C THR A 55 -53.60 -8.83 45.27
N THR A 56 -53.52 -7.60 45.79
CA THR A 56 -54.64 -6.91 46.47
C THR A 56 -54.57 -5.40 46.22
N ASN A 57 -55.72 -4.83 45.88
CA ASN A 57 -56.01 -3.41 45.71
C ASN A 57 -55.90 -2.66 47.04
N ASP A 58 -55.52 -1.37 47.00
CA ASP A 58 -56.31 -0.34 47.70
C ASP A 58 -56.04 1.08 47.16
N ASN A 59 -57.14 1.79 46.93
CA ASN A 59 -57.22 3.20 46.52
C ASN A 59 -57.27 4.11 47.76
N SER A 60 -56.48 5.19 47.81
CA SER A 60 -56.87 6.47 48.45
C SER A 60 -55.81 7.54 48.13
N LEU A 61 -56.15 8.54 47.32
CA LEU A 61 -56.61 9.89 47.72
C LEU A 61 -55.52 10.78 48.36
N TRP A 62 -55.03 11.71 47.52
CA TRP A 62 -54.76 13.13 47.80
C TRP A 62 -54.32 13.55 49.23
N GLY A 63 -53.08 14.04 49.34
CA GLY A 63 -52.59 14.66 50.58
C GLY A 63 -51.26 15.40 50.44
N ASN A 64 -51.38 16.68 50.07
CA ASN A 64 -50.48 17.83 50.30
C ASN A 64 -49.04 17.61 50.81
N ILE A 65 -48.11 18.13 50.01
CA ILE A 65 -46.73 18.46 50.36
C ILE A 65 -46.73 19.58 51.41
N VAL A 66 -46.25 19.28 52.62
CA VAL A 66 -45.66 20.28 53.53
C VAL A 66 -44.38 19.67 54.11
N ARG A 67 -43.22 20.10 53.61
CA ARG A 67 -41.95 20.00 54.35
C ARG A 67 -41.47 21.40 54.70
N THR A 68 -41.39 21.63 55.99
CA THR A 68 -40.80 22.77 56.68
C THR A 68 -39.38 23.02 56.16
N VAL A 69 -39.12 24.21 55.63
CA VAL A 69 -37.78 24.70 55.31
C VAL A 69 -37.11 25.16 56.60
N SER A 70 -35.98 24.56 56.94
CA SER A 70 -35.02 25.13 57.89
C SER A 70 -34.00 25.94 57.10
N ILE A 71 -33.87 27.22 57.43
CA ILE A 71 -32.94 28.17 56.82
C ILE A 71 -31.64 28.09 57.62
N ASN A 72 -30.58 27.57 57.01
CA ASN A 72 -29.21 27.78 57.49
C ASN A 72 -28.49 28.72 56.52
N SER A 73 -28.17 29.92 57.01
CA SER A 73 -27.40 30.94 56.30
C SER A 73 -25.91 30.57 56.26
N GLY A 74 -25.47 29.98 55.15
CA GLY A 74 -24.06 29.77 54.83
C GLY A 74 -23.50 30.89 53.95
N THR A 75 -22.33 31.41 54.30
CA THR A 75 -21.62 32.54 53.67
C THR A 75 -21.12 32.24 52.24
N PRO A 76 -20.99 33.25 51.34
CA PRO A 76 -20.59 33.03 49.95
C PRO A 76 -19.11 32.63 49.80
N ASN A 77 -18.90 31.62 48.96
CA ASN A 77 -17.64 30.92 48.74
C ASN A 77 -16.63 31.80 47.94
N GLN A 78 -15.67 32.44 48.62
CA GLN A 78 -14.66 33.36 48.05
C GLN A 78 -13.74 32.77 46.96
N LYS A 79 -13.74 31.44 46.74
CA LYS A 79 -12.88 30.78 45.74
C LYS A 79 -13.42 30.84 44.30
N ARG A 80 -14.72 31.08 44.09
CA ARG A 80 -15.30 31.20 42.72
C ARG A 80 -15.08 32.57 42.08
N PHE A 81 -15.04 33.65 42.88
CA PHE A 81 -14.80 35.01 42.38
C PHE A 81 -13.37 35.24 41.91
N LYS A 82 -12.38 34.57 42.50
CA LYS A 82 -10.96 34.68 42.06
C LYS A 82 -10.75 34.10 40.66
N LYS A 83 -11.40 32.98 40.30
CA LYS A 83 -11.24 32.35 38.97
C LYS A 83 -11.83 33.17 37.83
N ILE A 84 -12.95 33.85 38.07
CA ILE A 84 -13.58 34.74 37.06
C ILE A 84 -12.70 35.97 36.81
N GLY A 85 -12.08 36.53 37.84
CA GLY A 85 -11.13 37.64 37.71
C GLY A 85 -9.91 37.31 36.85
N TYR A 86 -9.34 36.10 36.99
CA TYR A 86 -8.17 35.69 36.17
C TYR A 86 -8.51 35.52 34.68
N VAL A 87 -9.71 35.02 34.35
CA VAL A 87 -10.14 34.87 32.95
C VAL A 87 -10.36 36.24 32.30
N ILE A 88 -11.01 37.16 33.00
CA ILE A 88 -11.24 38.53 32.49
C ILE A 88 -9.90 39.27 32.31
N PHE A 89 -8.96 39.10 33.24
CA PHE A 89 -7.61 39.68 33.14
C PHE A 89 -6.83 39.14 31.93
N PHE A 90 -6.85 37.83 31.68
CA PHE A 90 -6.15 37.24 30.53
C PHE A 90 -6.76 37.64 29.18
N VAL A 91 -8.09 37.79 29.11
CA VAL A 91 -8.78 38.25 27.88
C VAL A 91 -8.43 39.72 27.60
N LEU A 92 -8.40 40.58 28.62
CA LEU A 92 -8.00 41.98 28.46
C LEU A 92 -6.52 42.12 28.08
N LEU A 93 -5.65 41.28 28.64
CA LEU A 93 -4.22 41.24 28.28
C LEU A 93 -4.04 40.82 26.81
N LEU A 94 -4.79 39.83 26.33
CA LEU A 94 -4.75 39.36 24.94
C LEU A 94 -5.22 40.45 23.96
N VAL A 95 -6.29 41.16 24.29
CA VAL A 95 -6.78 42.29 23.48
C VAL A 95 -5.76 43.42 23.43
N LEU A 96 -5.08 43.73 24.54
CA LEU A 96 -3.99 44.73 24.58
C LEU A 96 -2.77 44.32 23.73
N VAL A 97 -2.40 43.04 23.74
CA VAL A 97 -1.30 42.51 22.90
C VAL A 97 -1.67 42.60 21.43
N LEU A 98 -2.89 42.22 21.06
CA LEU A 98 -3.36 42.26 19.68
C LEU A 98 -3.58 43.70 19.16
N SER A 99 -3.97 44.65 20.03
CA SER A 99 -4.13 46.06 19.66
C SER A 99 -2.81 46.81 19.42
N ASN A 100 -1.68 46.24 19.86
CA ASN A 100 -0.34 46.82 19.67
C ASN A 100 0.39 46.26 18.42
N PHE A 101 -0.20 45.29 17.70
CA PHE A 101 0.30 44.89 16.39
C PHE A 101 -0.23 45.84 15.31
N LYS A 102 0.48 46.94 15.08
CA LYS A 102 0.30 47.70 13.83
C LYS A 102 0.93 46.91 12.68
N PRO A 103 0.18 46.58 11.61
CA PRO A 103 0.79 46.03 10.41
C PRO A 103 1.64 47.13 9.76
N SER A 104 2.96 46.96 9.81
CA SER A 104 3.90 47.74 9.01
C SER A 104 3.76 47.32 7.55
N THR A 105 2.88 47.99 6.81
CA THR A 105 2.92 47.97 5.35
C THR A 105 3.94 49.00 4.87
N SER A 106 5.15 48.55 4.54
CA SER A 106 6.08 49.28 3.70
C SER A 106 6.47 48.39 2.52
N ILE A 107 5.75 48.53 1.42
CA ILE A 107 6.19 48.03 0.12
C ILE A 107 7.23 49.03 -0.39
N SER A 108 8.50 48.66 -0.22
CA SER A 108 9.63 49.30 -0.91
C SER A 108 9.85 48.57 -2.23
N THR A 109 9.46 49.23 -3.32
CA THR A 109 9.82 48.84 -4.69
C THR A 109 11.24 49.31 -4.98
N LYS A 110 12.24 48.42 -4.92
CA LYS A 110 13.48 48.53 -5.72
C LYS A 110 14.03 47.15 -6.10
N GLY A 111 13.89 46.85 -7.38
CA GLY A 111 14.85 46.18 -8.26
C GLY A 111 15.78 45.13 -7.67
N GLY A 112 15.41 43.87 -7.92
CA GLY A 112 16.31 42.73 -7.99
C GLY A 112 15.56 41.62 -8.69
N VAL A 113 15.65 41.56 -10.03
CA VAL A 113 15.16 40.42 -10.80
C VAL A 113 16.08 39.24 -10.48
N ALA A 114 15.86 38.63 -9.32
CA ALA A 114 16.22 37.25 -9.12
C ALA A 114 15.17 36.46 -9.92
N ASN A 115 15.53 36.07 -11.14
CA ASN A 115 14.89 34.97 -11.82
C ASN A 115 15.16 33.70 -11.00
N THR A 116 14.52 33.55 -9.85
CA THR A 116 14.23 32.23 -9.32
C THR A 116 13.14 31.67 -10.22
N LEU A 117 13.61 31.01 -11.28
CA LEU A 117 12.83 30.02 -12.01
C LEU A 117 12.16 29.13 -10.97
N ASN A 118 10.89 29.41 -10.72
CA ASN A 118 9.98 28.57 -9.96
C ASN A 118 9.59 27.39 -10.86
N THR A 119 10.59 26.72 -11.43
CA THR A 119 10.43 25.51 -12.22
C THR A 119 10.14 24.40 -11.25
N GLN A 120 8.85 24.24 -10.95
CA GLN A 120 8.29 22.92 -10.69
C GLN A 120 8.97 21.95 -11.66
N PRO A 121 9.61 20.86 -11.20
CA PRO A 121 10.11 19.87 -12.13
C PRO A 121 8.90 19.38 -12.91
N HIS A 122 8.81 19.81 -14.17
CA HIS A 122 7.75 19.48 -15.09
C HIS A 122 7.49 17.98 -15.03
N GLN A 123 6.37 17.57 -14.42
CA GLN A 123 6.00 16.16 -14.30
C GLN A 123 5.80 15.47 -15.66
N ASN A 124 5.78 16.23 -16.77
CA ASN A 124 5.47 15.72 -18.09
C ASN A 124 6.66 15.62 -19.05
N ASN A 125 7.91 15.88 -18.62
CA ASN A 125 9.07 15.91 -19.53
C ASN A 125 10.21 14.98 -19.12
N TRP A 126 9.98 14.06 -18.17
CA TRP A 126 11.02 13.12 -17.72
C TRP A 126 11.55 12.24 -18.86
N TYR A 127 10.78 12.04 -19.93
CA TYR A 127 11.18 11.29 -21.12
C TYR A 127 12.07 12.08 -22.10
N LEU A 128 12.31 13.38 -21.90
CA LEU A 128 13.06 14.21 -22.86
C LEU A 128 14.59 14.01 -22.81
N ASN A 129 15.14 13.50 -21.70
CA ASN A 129 16.59 13.29 -21.58
C ASN A 129 16.94 11.80 -21.76
N ASN A 130 17.07 11.37 -23.01
CA ASN A 130 17.48 10.01 -23.35
C ASN A 130 18.98 9.72 -23.14
N GLU A 131 19.78 10.75 -22.81
CA GLU A 131 21.23 10.64 -22.57
C GLU A 131 21.58 10.21 -21.14
N ARG A 132 20.63 10.30 -20.20
CA ARG A 132 20.81 9.85 -18.81
C ARG A 132 21.08 8.35 -18.77
N THR A 133 22.08 7.97 -17.97
CA THR A 133 22.49 6.58 -17.74
C THR A 133 22.43 6.18 -16.29
N ASP A 134 22.45 7.14 -15.37
CA ASP A 134 22.53 6.90 -13.94
C ASP A 134 21.27 7.42 -13.25
N TYR A 135 20.63 6.56 -12.48
CA TYR A 135 19.38 6.83 -11.78
C TYR A 135 19.52 6.45 -10.32
N VAL A 136 19.12 7.35 -9.42
CA VAL A 136 19.05 7.05 -7.99
C VAL A 136 17.70 6.38 -7.73
N LEU A 137 17.74 5.27 -7.01
CA LEU A 137 16.57 4.50 -6.62
C LEU A 137 16.30 4.71 -5.14
N THR A 138 15.04 4.74 -4.77
CA THR A 138 14.57 4.61 -3.40
C THR A 138 13.52 3.51 -3.37
N ALA A 139 13.63 2.60 -2.41
CA ALA A 139 12.67 1.54 -2.22
C ALA A 139 12.25 1.43 -0.75
N VAL A 140 11.05 0.91 -0.48
CA VAL A 140 10.50 0.79 0.86
C VAL A 140 9.98 -0.62 1.11
N ALA A 141 10.18 -1.10 2.34
CA ALA A 141 9.70 -2.39 2.79
C ALA A 141 8.30 -2.30 3.41
N ASP A 142 7.46 -3.26 3.09
CA ASP A 142 6.35 -3.67 3.94
C ASP A 142 6.83 -4.88 4.76
N ARG A 143 6.50 -4.90 6.06
CA ARG A 143 6.87 -5.98 6.98
C ARG A 143 5.65 -6.71 7.54
N ASP A 144 4.47 -6.44 6.99
CA ASP A 144 3.21 -6.96 7.48
C ASP A 144 3.09 -6.73 9.00
N SER A 145 2.63 -7.74 9.75
CA SER A 145 2.54 -7.68 11.22
C SER A 145 3.90 -7.59 11.93
N PHE A 146 5.02 -7.86 11.26
CA PHE A 146 6.37 -7.72 11.84
C PHE A 146 6.85 -6.25 11.90
N SER A 147 6.03 -5.32 11.40
CA SER A 147 6.28 -3.88 11.54
C SER A 147 6.25 -3.40 13.01
N PHE A 148 5.51 -4.06 13.91
CA PHE A 148 5.37 -3.61 15.30
C PHE A 148 6.60 -3.92 16.18
N ASP A 149 7.16 -2.89 16.79
CA ASP A 149 8.21 -2.99 17.82
C ASP A 149 7.62 -2.77 19.21
N SER A 150 7.54 -3.85 19.98
CA SER A 150 7.03 -3.85 21.35
C SER A 150 7.88 -3.05 22.33
N ALA A 151 9.19 -2.92 22.10
CA ALA A 151 10.08 -2.19 23.01
C ALA A 151 9.81 -0.68 22.95
N SER A 152 9.66 -0.14 21.73
CA SER A 152 9.40 1.28 21.53
C SER A 152 7.91 1.64 21.40
N HIS A 153 7.03 0.65 21.28
CA HIS A 153 5.61 0.82 20.96
C HIS A 153 5.44 1.67 19.69
N THR A 154 6.19 1.32 18.65
CA THR A 154 6.14 1.96 17.33
C THR A 154 6.05 0.92 16.23
N TRP A 155 5.55 1.32 15.07
CA TRP A 155 5.65 0.54 13.85
C TRP A 155 6.87 0.97 13.05
N LYS A 156 7.43 0.05 12.26
CA LYS A 156 8.67 0.22 11.52
C LYS A 156 8.56 -0.32 10.11
N SER A 157 9.19 0.42 9.21
CA SER A 157 9.51 0.01 7.84
C SER A 157 10.99 0.30 7.60
N VAL A 158 11.51 -0.01 6.41
CA VAL A 158 12.90 0.23 6.02
C VAL A 158 12.94 0.85 4.64
N LEU A 159 13.81 1.86 4.48
CA LEU A 159 14.19 2.41 3.19
C LEU A 159 15.50 1.83 2.71
N LEU A 160 15.56 1.59 1.40
CA LEU A 160 16.74 1.19 0.68
C LEU A 160 17.05 2.25 -0.37
N TYR A 161 18.32 2.58 -0.51
CA TYR A 161 18.81 3.40 -1.60
C TYR A 161 19.63 2.55 -2.56
N GLY A 162 19.48 2.82 -3.84
CA GLY A 162 20.21 2.13 -4.89
C GLY A 162 20.59 3.05 -6.03
N LYS A 163 21.37 2.52 -6.95
CA LYS A 163 21.77 3.16 -8.18
C LYS A 163 21.54 2.20 -9.34
N LEU A 164 20.74 2.61 -10.30
CA LEU A 164 20.58 1.94 -11.58
C LEU A 164 21.49 2.61 -12.61
N THR A 165 22.31 1.82 -13.28
CA THR A 165 23.22 2.30 -14.32
C THR A 165 22.94 1.59 -15.63
N ARG A 166 22.83 2.34 -16.73
CA ARG A 166 22.69 1.79 -18.07
C ARG A 166 23.99 1.92 -18.85
N ASP A 167 24.40 0.83 -19.47
CA ASP A 167 25.46 0.84 -20.46
C ASP A 167 24.93 1.44 -21.80
N LYS A 168 25.55 2.53 -22.28
CA LYS A 168 25.13 3.19 -23.53
C LYS A 168 25.33 2.32 -24.77
N SER A 169 26.34 1.45 -24.77
CA SER A 169 26.73 0.65 -25.92
C SER A 169 25.85 -0.59 -26.10
N THR A 170 25.48 -1.24 -24.99
CA THR A 170 24.68 -2.48 -25.02
C THR A 170 23.20 -2.25 -24.75
N GLY A 171 22.87 -1.16 -24.05
CA GLY A 171 21.52 -0.88 -23.55
C GLY A 171 21.10 -1.75 -22.37
N LEU A 172 22.02 -2.51 -21.79
CA LEU A 172 21.80 -3.32 -20.60
C LEU A 172 21.96 -2.48 -19.33
N TYR A 173 21.41 -3.01 -18.24
CA TYR A 173 21.39 -2.34 -16.94
C TYR A 173 22.13 -3.14 -15.88
N THR A 174 22.71 -2.41 -14.93
CA THR A 174 23.22 -2.93 -13.66
C THR A 174 22.62 -2.14 -12.51
N VAL A 175 22.44 -2.80 -11.36
CA VAL A 175 21.93 -2.17 -10.15
C VAL A 175 22.89 -2.42 -8.99
N GLU A 176 23.13 -1.37 -8.23
CA GLU A 176 23.90 -1.41 -6.98
C GLU A 176 22.99 -0.93 -5.86
N TRP A 177 22.94 -1.68 -4.76
CA TRP A 177 22.17 -1.32 -3.57
C TRP A 177 23.12 -1.03 -2.43
N ASP A 178 22.79 -0.03 -1.60
CA ASP A 178 23.49 0.17 -0.33
C ASP A 178 22.99 -0.85 0.70
N ILE A 179 23.43 -2.09 0.54
CA ILE A 179 23.03 -3.23 1.38
C ILE A 179 23.46 -3.06 2.84
N LYS A 180 24.37 -2.10 3.14
CA LYS A 180 24.86 -1.80 4.49
C LYS A 180 24.18 -0.57 5.12
N GLY A 181 23.33 0.14 4.36
CA GLY A 181 22.75 1.45 4.69
C GLY A 181 21.21 1.48 4.69
N GLN A 182 20.56 0.36 5.05
CA GLN A 182 19.12 0.33 5.28
C GLN A 182 18.70 1.37 6.35
N VAL A 183 17.77 2.25 6.00
CA VAL A 183 17.35 3.33 6.90
C VAL A 183 16.01 3.00 7.55
N PRO A 184 15.94 2.86 8.89
CA PRO A 184 14.69 2.54 9.56
C PRO A 184 13.73 3.73 9.51
N LEU A 185 12.50 3.47 9.08
CA LEU A 185 11.36 4.35 9.24
C LEU A 185 10.60 3.97 10.51
N LYS A 186 10.03 4.96 11.20
CA LYS A 186 9.27 4.74 12.44
C LYS A 186 8.04 5.63 12.51
N GLY A 187 6.96 5.07 13.07
CA GLY A 187 5.67 5.75 13.19
C GLY A 187 4.86 5.23 14.38
N LYS A 188 3.85 6.00 14.79
CA LYS A 188 2.96 5.67 15.91
C LYS A 188 1.49 5.55 15.51
N LEU A 189 1.16 5.94 14.28
CA LEU A 189 -0.20 5.81 13.78
C LEU A 189 -0.41 4.37 13.32
N ALA A 190 -1.55 3.80 13.70
CA ALA A 190 -1.91 2.43 13.40
C ALA A 190 -3.42 2.25 13.45
N GLU A 191 -3.90 1.28 12.69
CA GLU A 191 -5.28 0.81 12.69
C GLU A 191 -5.27 -0.66 13.10
N GLN A 192 -6.10 -1.03 14.09
CA GLN A 192 -6.16 -2.40 14.61
C GLN A 192 -4.77 -2.99 14.96
N LYS A 193 -3.88 -2.17 15.53
CA LYS A 193 -2.50 -2.52 15.92
C LYS A 193 -1.54 -2.79 14.74
N ARG A 194 -1.90 -2.42 13.52
CA ARG A 194 -1.05 -2.52 12.33
C ARG A 194 -0.82 -1.14 11.70
N GLY A 195 0.37 -0.89 11.17
CA GLY A 195 0.73 0.39 10.59
C GLY A 195 2.15 0.38 10.04
N LEU A 196 2.48 1.37 9.21
CA LEU A 196 3.73 1.40 8.42
C LEU A 196 3.99 0.12 7.62
N GLU A 197 2.93 -0.47 7.10
CA GLU A 197 2.99 -1.52 6.09
C GLU A 197 2.96 -0.80 4.75
N LEU A 198 4.14 -0.37 4.32
CA LEU A 198 4.30 0.62 3.25
C LEU A 198 4.36 -0.06 1.88
N SER A 199 3.22 -0.06 1.19
CA SER A 199 2.99 -0.88 -0.02
C SER A 199 3.25 -0.16 -1.35
N GLU A 200 3.71 1.10 -1.36
CA GLU A 200 4.22 1.77 -2.57
C GLU A 200 5.02 3.04 -2.24
N LEU A 201 5.83 3.52 -3.19
CA LEU A 201 6.41 4.86 -3.26
C LEU A 201 5.99 5.59 -4.54
N LYS A 202 5.57 6.86 -4.41
CA LYS A 202 5.29 7.69 -5.59
C LYS A 202 5.66 9.14 -5.42
N ARG A 203 6.32 9.72 -6.43
CA ARG A 203 6.53 11.17 -6.54
C ARG A 203 5.31 11.88 -7.09
N PHE A 204 4.79 12.84 -6.33
CA PHE A 204 3.68 13.69 -6.74
C PHE A 204 3.78 15.07 -6.09
N ASN A 205 3.54 16.12 -6.88
CA ASN A 205 3.51 17.51 -6.40
C ASN A 205 4.80 17.90 -5.63
N GLY A 206 5.96 17.56 -6.20
CA GLY A 206 7.28 17.88 -5.63
C GLY A 206 7.68 17.06 -4.40
N LYS A 207 6.90 16.05 -4.01
CA LYS A 207 7.09 15.25 -2.79
C LYS A 207 7.20 13.77 -3.12
N LEU A 208 7.89 13.02 -2.26
CA LEU A 208 7.88 11.56 -2.28
C LEU A 208 6.81 11.09 -1.28
N HIS A 209 5.87 10.26 -1.73
CA HIS A 209 4.81 9.72 -0.90
C HIS A 209 5.01 8.23 -0.66
N ALA A 210 4.68 7.77 0.55
CA ALA A 210 4.62 6.36 0.94
C ALA A 210 3.21 6.05 1.45
N PHE A 211 2.70 4.85 1.17
CA PHE A 211 1.30 4.49 1.37
C PHE A 211 1.19 3.34 2.37
N ASP A 212 0.51 3.55 3.49
CA ASP A 212 0.26 2.52 4.50
C ASP A 212 -1.06 1.80 4.20
N ASP A 213 -0.98 0.52 3.84
CA ASP A 213 -2.12 -0.29 3.41
C ASP A 213 -3.09 -0.67 4.55
N ARG A 214 -2.73 -0.36 5.80
CA ARG A 214 -3.55 -0.66 6.98
C ARG A 214 -4.40 0.52 7.38
N THR A 215 -3.75 1.67 7.50
CA THR A 215 -4.38 2.91 7.95
C THR A 215 -4.98 3.71 6.80
N GLY A 216 -4.61 3.40 5.56
CA GLY A 216 -4.92 4.23 4.38
C GLY A 216 -4.21 5.58 4.40
N ILE A 217 -3.20 5.77 5.27
CA ILE A 217 -2.46 7.04 5.35
C ILE A 217 -1.49 7.14 4.19
N VAL A 218 -1.53 8.30 3.52
CA VAL A 218 -0.48 8.73 2.58
C VAL A 218 0.47 9.64 3.33
N TYR A 219 1.70 9.16 3.54
CA TYR A 219 2.78 9.90 4.16
C TYR A 219 3.60 10.63 3.10
N GLU A 220 3.97 11.88 3.36
CA GLU A 220 5.15 12.48 2.74
C GLU A 220 6.39 11.93 3.43
N LEU A 221 7.25 11.27 2.66
CA LEU A 221 8.58 10.83 3.09
C LEU A 221 9.58 11.94 2.81
N ILE A 222 10.18 12.50 3.87
CA ILE A 222 11.19 13.56 3.78
C ILE A 222 12.58 12.90 3.73
N PRO A 223 13.29 12.88 2.58
CA PRO A 223 14.52 12.08 2.46
C PRO A 223 15.67 12.58 3.33
N LYS A 224 15.70 13.87 3.67
CA LYS A 224 16.80 14.49 4.43
C LYS A 224 16.92 13.94 5.85
N ASP A 225 15.80 13.69 6.51
CA ASP A 225 15.76 13.22 7.90
C ASP A 225 15.03 11.88 8.07
N HIS A 226 14.54 11.31 6.96
CA HIS A 226 13.80 10.04 6.92
C HIS A 226 12.53 10.06 7.76
N SER A 227 11.90 11.23 7.88
CA SER A 227 10.63 11.38 8.59
C SER A 227 9.43 11.12 7.67
N LEU A 228 8.36 10.60 8.27
CA LEU A 228 7.07 10.38 7.63
C LEU A 228 6.06 11.39 8.19
N VAL A 229 5.51 12.23 7.31
CA VAL A 229 4.50 13.23 7.68
C VAL A 229 3.17 12.85 7.05
N ALA A 230 2.17 12.49 7.84
CA ALA A 230 0.84 12.16 7.34
C ALA A 230 0.23 13.36 6.59
N ARG A 231 -0.15 13.16 5.33
CA ARG A 231 -0.75 14.20 4.47
C ARG A 231 -2.21 13.93 4.16
N HIS A 232 -2.56 12.67 3.93
CA HIS A 232 -3.91 12.23 3.61
C HIS A 232 -4.23 10.95 4.37
N ILE A 233 -5.52 10.68 4.57
CA ILE A 233 -6.05 9.39 5.02
C ILE A 233 -7.16 9.00 4.05
N LEU A 234 -7.10 7.78 3.53
CA LEU A 234 -7.99 7.26 2.52
C LEU A 234 -8.87 6.19 3.15
N SER A 235 -10.18 6.45 3.22
CA SER A 235 -11.17 5.44 3.63
C SER A 235 -11.41 4.41 2.54
N ASP A 236 -11.72 3.18 2.94
CA ASP A 236 -11.92 2.04 2.03
C ASP A 236 -13.12 2.25 1.08
N GLY A 237 -13.15 1.51 -0.02
CA GLY A 237 -14.26 1.50 -0.98
C GLY A 237 -14.60 2.88 -1.56
N ASP A 238 -15.89 3.24 -1.48
CA ASP A 238 -16.45 4.50 -1.97
C ASP A 238 -16.13 5.71 -1.06
N GLY A 239 -15.36 5.51 0.01
CA GLY A 239 -15.01 6.54 0.99
C GLY A 239 -15.94 6.63 2.19
N THR A 240 -16.96 5.78 2.28
CA THR A 240 -17.89 5.75 3.42
C THR A 240 -17.58 4.64 4.43
N THR A 241 -16.65 3.74 4.10
CA THR A 241 -16.20 2.67 5.00
C THR A 241 -15.25 3.22 6.09
N PRO A 242 -15.45 2.87 7.38
CA PRO A 242 -14.64 3.42 8.48
C PRO A 242 -13.20 2.88 8.55
N LYS A 243 -12.90 1.82 7.81
CA LYS A 243 -11.58 1.18 7.71
C LYS A 243 -10.68 1.95 6.75
N GLY A 244 -9.37 1.94 6.99
CA GLY A 244 -8.37 2.40 6.04
C GLY A 244 -8.40 1.64 4.70
N PHE A 245 -8.19 2.38 3.61
CA PHE A 245 -8.06 1.83 2.26
C PHE A 245 -6.76 1.03 2.13
N LYS A 246 -6.87 -0.23 1.70
CA LYS A 246 -5.71 -1.11 1.44
C LYS A 246 -5.00 -0.66 0.17
N CYS A 247 -4.10 0.32 0.31
CA CYS A 247 -3.32 0.89 -0.78
C CYS A 247 -2.26 -0.11 -1.25
N GLU A 248 -2.19 -0.40 -2.54
CA GLU A 248 -1.29 -1.42 -3.09
C GLU A 248 -0.47 -0.90 -4.27
N TRP A 249 -0.90 0.18 -4.90
CA TRP A 249 -0.17 0.79 -6.00
C TRP A 249 -0.55 2.27 -6.12
N ALA A 250 0.33 3.06 -6.72
CA ALA A 250 0.08 4.47 -6.98
C ALA A 250 0.77 4.94 -8.26
N THR A 251 0.10 5.81 -9.00
CA THR A 251 0.67 6.45 -10.18
C THR A 251 0.17 7.88 -10.35
N VAL A 252 0.71 8.62 -11.32
CA VAL A 252 0.29 10.00 -11.61
C VAL A 252 -0.24 10.08 -13.04
N LYS A 253 -1.43 10.65 -13.17
CA LYS A 253 -2.07 10.95 -14.47
C LYS A 253 -2.78 12.28 -14.36
N ASP A 254 -2.58 13.15 -15.35
CA ASP A 254 -3.24 14.46 -15.47
C ASP A 254 -3.22 15.29 -14.18
N ASN A 255 -2.05 15.38 -13.55
CA ASN A 255 -1.81 16.10 -12.29
C ASN A 255 -2.64 15.59 -11.09
N LYS A 256 -3.11 14.35 -11.14
CA LYS A 256 -3.70 13.65 -10.01
C LYS A 256 -2.84 12.44 -9.64
N LEU A 257 -2.64 12.22 -8.35
CA LEU A 257 -2.12 10.98 -7.80
C LEU A 257 -3.27 9.97 -7.74
N TYR A 258 -3.16 8.86 -8.46
CA TYR A 258 -4.07 7.72 -8.40
C TYR A 258 -3.51 6.71 -7.41
N VAL A 259 -4.36 6.16 -6.55
CA VAL A 259 -4.01 5.15 -5.53
C VAL A 259 -5.04 4.04 -5.61
N GLY A 260 -4.61 2.82 -5.89
CA GLY A 260 -5.50 1.67 -5.96
C GLY A 260 -5.17 0.60 -4.93
N SER A 261 -6.06 -0.40 -4.87
CA SER A 261 -5.96 -1.58 -4.02
C SER A 261 -5.75 -2.82 -4.91
N ILE A 262 -5.90 -4.02 -4.33
CA ILE A 262 -5.62 -5.32 -4.97
C ILE A 262 -6.45 -5.58 -6.25
N GLY A 263 -7.51 -4.81 -6.51
CA GLY A 263 -8.22 -4.82 -7.79
C GLY A 263 -9.02 -6.08 -8.07
N LYS A 264 -9.43 -6.81 -7.03
CA LYS A 264 -10.40 -7.92 -7.11
C LYS A 264 -11.42 -7.80 -5.99
N GLU A 265 -12.46 -8.62 -6.06
CA GLU A 265 -13.41 -8.78 -4.97
C GLU A 265 -12.69 -9.15 -3.66
N TRP A 266 -13.11 -8.53 -2.55
CA TRP A 266 -12.70 -8.98 -1.23
C TRP A 266 -13.41 -10.29 -0.93
N THR A 267 -12.66 -11.29 -0.50
CA THR A 267 -13.14 -12.66 -0.29
C THR A 267 -12.71 -13.18 1.07
N THR A 268 -13.41 -14.20 1.57
CA THR A 268 -12.85 -15.10 2.58
C THR A 268 -11.61 -15.82 2.04
N GLY A 269 -10.88 -16.51 2.93
CA GLY A 269 -9.69 -17.30 2.56
C GLY A 269 -9.98 -18.43 1.55
N ASP A 270 -11.21 -18.94 1.50
CA ASP A 270 -11.68 -19.94 0.53
C ASP A 270 -12.39 -19.34 -0.69
N GLY A 271 -12.33 -18.01 -0.87
CA GLY A 271 -12.78 -17.34 -2.09
C GLY A 271 -14.28 -17.02 -2.17
N VAL A 272 -15.00 -16.95 -1.05
CA VAL A 272 -16.39 -16.46 -1.01
C VAL A 272 -16.38 -14.93 -0.99
N ILE A 273 -17.10 -14.30 -1.92
CA ILE A 273 -17.15 -12.83 -2.03
C ILE A 273 -17.82 -12.22 -0.81
N ILE A 274 -17.18 -11.20 -0.24
CA ILE A 274 -17.67 -10.38 0.86
C ILE A 274 -18.03 -8.96 0.35
N GLY A 275 -17.26 -8.43 -0.60
CA GLY A 275 -17.46 -7.07 -1.10
C GLY A 275 -16.55 -6.72 -2.27
N LYS A 276 -16.65 -5.47 -2.76
CA LYS A 276 -15.90 -4.95 -3.91
C LYS A 276 -15.03 -3.74 -3.56
N ASP A 277 -14.88 -3.39 -2.29
CA ASP A 277 -14.10 -2.22 -1.83
C ASP A 277 -12.68 -2.15 -2.43
N PRO A 278 -11.92 -3.27 -2.57
CA PRO A 278 -10.59 -3.22 -3.19
C PRO A 278 -10.57 -2.96 -4.69
N MET A 279 -11.75 -2.85 -5.32
CA MET A 279 -11.90 -2.50 -6.73
C MET A 279 -12.19 -1.00 -6.94
N TRP A 280 -12.15 -0.21 -5.87
CA TRP A 280 -12.19 1.25 -5.94
C TRP A 280 -10.78 1.84 -6.05
N VAL A 281 -10.66 2.98 -6.72
CA VAL A 281 -9.44 3.77 -6.82
C VAL A 281 -9.67 5.16 -6.24
N LYS A 282 -8.65 5.70 -5.58
CA LYS A 282 -8.67 7.05 -5.00
C LYS A 282 -7.85 7.96 -5.90
N THR A 283 -8.28 9.21 -6.04
CA THR A 283 -7.42 10.25 -6.64
C THR A 283 -7.20 11.39 -5.68
N ILE A 284 -6.00 11.98 -5.72
CA ILE A 284 -5.63 13.17 -4.94
C ILE A 284 -5.14 14.23 -5.92
N ASP A 285 -5.83 15.37 -5.99
CA ASP A 285 -5.41 16.50 -6.82
C ASP A 285 -4.26 17.30 -6.18
N THR A 286 -3.72 18.28 -6.90
CA THR A 286 -2.62 19.13 -6.39
C THR A 286 -3.03 20.02 -5.20
N ASN A 287 -4.32 20.18 -4.93
CA ASN A 287 -4.86 20.89 -3.77
C ASN A 287 -5.18 19.94 -2.60
N GLY A 288 -4.94 18.64 -2.76
CA GLY A 288 -5.20 17.62 -1.77
C GLY A 288 -6.65 17.13 -1.71
N ARG A 289 -7.50 17.46 -2.70
CA ARG A 289 -8.87 16.94 -2.77
C ARG A 289 -8.85 15.47 -3.15
N VAL A 290 -9.63 14.68 -2.41
CA VAL A 290 -9.78 13.25 -2.63
C VAL A 290 -11.07 12.95 -3.39
N GLU A 291 -11.00 12.12 -4.43
CA GLU A 291 -12.15 11.54 -5.12
C GLU A 291 -12.06 10.01 -5.08
N HIS A 292 -13.22 9.35 -5.09
CA HIS A 292 -13.37 7.89 -5.07
C HIS A 292 -13.98 7.44 -6.39
N ILE A 293 -13.31 6.55 -7.12
CA ILE A 293 -13.69 6.12 -8.46
C ILE A 293 -13.92 4.62 -8.45
N ASP A 294 -15.11 4.20 -8.86
CA ASP A 294 -15.44 2.79 -9.06
C ASP A 294 -14.68 2.26 -10.29
N TRP A 295 -13.78 1.31 -10.07
CA TRP A 295 -12.98 0.66 -11.10
C TRP A 295 -13.36 -0.82 -11.29
N VAL A 296 -14.52 -1.26 -10.79
CA VAL A 296 -14.96 -2.67 -10.88
C VAL A 296 -14.88 -3.18 -12.32
N LYS A 297 -15.44 -2.44 -13.28
CA LYS A 297 -15.43 -2.82 -14.70
C LYS A 297 -14.03 -2.79 -15.32
N ASN A 298 -13.16 -1.91 -14.84
CA ASN A 298 -11.81 -1.76 -15.36
C ASN A 298 -10.96 -2.98 -14.98
N TYR A 299 -11.05 -3.41 -13.72
CA TYR A 299 -10.38 -4.62 -13.23
C TYR A 299 -10.98 -5.90 -13.83
N GLU A 300 -12.30 -5.95 -14.02
CA GLU A 300 -12.96 -7.03 -14.76
C GLU A 300 -12.39 -7.14 -16.19
N ALA A 301 -12.29 -6.01 -16.90
CA ALA A 301 -11.71 -6.00 -18.25
C ALA A 301 -10.23 -6.46 -18.27
N LEU A 302 -9.43 -6.08 -17.27
CA LEU A 302 -8.03 -6.52 -17.15
C LEU A 302 -7.92 -8.05 -16.96
N ARG A 303 -8.72 -8.65 -16.07
CA ARG A 303 -8.70 -10.11 -15.88
C ARG A 303 -9.25 -10.86 -17.09
N ASP A 304 -10.27 -10.31 -17.73
CA ASP A 304 -10.90 -10.90 -18.92
C ASP A 304 -9.92 -10.95 -20.10
N ALA A 305 -9.08 -9.91 -20.25
CA ALA A 305 -8.08 -9.83 -21.32
C ALA A 305 -7.02 -10.95 -21.27
N VAL A 306 -6.85 -11.62 -20.13
CA VAL A 306 -5.92 -12.75 -19.96
C VAL A 306 -6.63 -14.09 -19.74
N GLY A 307 -7.96 -14.13 -19.88
CA GLY A 307 -8.76 -15.34 -19.68
C GLY A 307 -8.88 -15.78 -18.21
N ALA A 308 -8.63 -14.88 -17.26
CA ALA A 308 -8.78 -15.12 -15.81
C ALA A 308 -10.17 -14.68 -15.31
N ASN A 309 -11.22 -14.96 -16.08
CA ASN A 309 -12.59 -14.61 -15.72
C ASN A 309 -13.00 -15.29 -14.40
N TYR A 310 -13.91 -14.66 -13.65
CA TYR A 310 -14.45 -15.23 -12.40
C TYR A 310 -14.94 -16.68 -12.61
N PRO A 311 -14.58 -17.66 -11.76
CA PRO A 311 -13.97 -17.52 -10.43
C PRO A 311 -12.45 -17.27 -10.42
N GLY A 312 -11.79 -17.23 -11.57
CA GLY A 312 -10.43 -16.72 -11.71
C GLY A 312 -10.29 -15.27 -11.24
N TYR A 313 -9.06 -14.86 -10.97
CA TYR A 313 -8.76 -13.56 -10.39
C TYR A 313 -7.38 -13.04 -10.79
N MET A 314 -7.19 -11.75 -10.55
CA MET A 314 -5.95 -11.02 -10.74
C MET A 314 -5.74 -10.13 -9.51
N VAL A 315 -4.52 -10.10 -8.97
CA VAL A 315 -4.13 -9.20 -7.87
C VAL A 315 -3.16 -8.16 -8.41
N HIS A 316 -3.46 -6.89 -8.13
CA HIS A 316 -2.69 -5.74 -8.59
C HIS A 316 -1.97 -5.04 -7.43
N GLU A 317 -0.64 -5.03 -7.48
CA GLU A 317 0.23 -4.25 -6.58
C GLU A 317 1.18 -3.35 -7.39
N ALA A 318 1.07 -3.33 -8.71
CA ALA A 318 1.97 -2.55 -9.53
C ALA A 318 1.25 -2.04 -10.77
N ALA A 319 1.05 -0.71 -10.82
CA ALA A 319 0.37 -0.03 -11.91
C ALA A 319 1.00 1.34 -12.17
N GLU A 320 1.17 1.70 -13.44
CA GLU A 320 1.65 3.01 -13.86
C GLU A 320 0.89 3.54 -15.07
N TRP A 321 0.59 4.83 -15.06
CA TRP A 321 0.23 5.56 -16.26
C TRP A 321 1.49 5.97 -17.02
N ASN A 322 1.50 5.72 -18.32
CA ASN A 322 2.58 6.16 -19.19
C ASN A 322 2.09 7.31 -20.09
N ASP A 323 2.59 8.52 -19.84
CA ASP A 323 2.20 9.70 -20.61
C ASP A 323 2.61 9.68 -22.07
N PHE A 324 3.71 8.99 -22.41
CA PHE A 324 4.17 8.90 -23.80
C PHE A 324 3.23 8.03 -24.64
N HIS A 325 2.80 6.89 -24.09
CA HIS A 325 1.88 5.97 -24.76
C HIS A 325 0.41 6.33 -24.56
N LYS A 326 0.08 7.17 -23.57
CA LYS A 326 -1.29 7.45 -23.12
C LYS A 326 -2.05 6.17 -22.77
N ARG A 327 -1.40 5.30 -21.99
CA ARG A 327 -1.91 4.00 -21.60
C ARG A 327 -1.60 3.68 -20.15
N TRP A 328 -2.49 2.91 -19.52
CA TRP A 328 -2.24 2.27 -18.25
C TRP A 328 -1.42 1.00 -18.45
N PHE A 329 -0.50 0.74 -17.54
CA PHE A 329 0.30 -0.48 -17.51
C PHE A 329 0.14 -1.15 -16.15
N PHE A 330 -0.01 -2.47 -16.16
CA PHE A 330 -0.12 -3.28 -14.94
C PHE A 330 0.83 -4.47 -15.02
N LEU A 331 1.52 -4.72 -13.92
CA LEU A 331 2.26 -5.95 -13.68
C LEU A 331 1.56 -6.65 -12.49
N PRO A 332 0.56 -7.52 -12.73
CA PRO A 332 -0.19 -8.11 -11.63
C PRO A 332 0.74 -8.97 -10.77
N ARG A 333 0.58 -8.91 -9.44
CA ARG A 333 1.27 -9.79 -8.50
C ARG A 333 0.90 -11.24 -8.77
N ARG A 334 -0.41 -11.48 -8.86
CA ARG A 334 -1.01 -12.81 -8.99
C ARG A 334 -1.98 -12.87 -10.16
N VAL A 335 -2.00 -14.00 -10.86
CA VAL A 335 -3.00 -14.32 -11.88
C VAL A 335 -3.39 -15.78 -11.76
N SER A 336 -4.68 -16.07 -11.71
CA SER A 336 -5.20 -17.43 -11.63
C SER A 336 -6.50 -17.57 -12.42
N THR A 337 -6.66 -18.67 -13.14
CA THR A 337 -7.94 -19.07 -13.75
C THR A 337 -8.82 -19.88 -12.78
N GLN A 338 -8.28 -20.22 -11.60
CA GLN A 338 -8.98 -20.94 -10.54
C GLN A 338 -9.49 -19.98 -9.48
N LYS A 339 -10.48 -20.43 -8.70
CA LYS A 339 -11.01 -19.72 -7.53
C LYS A 339 -9.89 -19.31 -6.57
N TYR A 340 -10.03 -18.14 -5.95
CA TYR A 340 -9.15 -17.72 -4.87
C TYR A 340 -9.15 -18.72 -3.72
N ASP A 341 -7.95 -19.05 -3.26
CA ASP A 341 -7.64 -19.79 -2.04
C ASP A 341 -6.34 -19.20 -1.47
N GLU A 342 -6.34 -18.80 -0.20
CA GLU A 342 -5.20 -18.08 0.39
C GLU A 342 -3.89 -18.88 0.37
N ASN A 343 -3.98 -20.21 0.51
CA ASN A 343 -2.81 -21.09 0.57
C ASN A 343 -2.25 -21.34 -0.82
N GLU A 344 -3.11 -21.38 -1.84
CA GLU A 344 -2.70 -21.54 -3.22
C GLU A 344 -2.23 -20.24 -3.85
N ASP A 345 -2.75 -19.08 -3.40
CA ASP A 345 -2.42 -17.76 -3.95
C ASP A 345 -0.92 -17.43 -3.89
N VAL A 346 -0.23 -17.89 -2.84
CA VAL A 346 1.22 -17.71 -2.69
C VAL A 346 2.01 -18.29 -3.87
N LYS A 347 1.43 -19.22 -4.64
CA LYS A 347 2.02 -19.86 -5.83
C LYS A 347 1.42 -19.35 -7.16
N ARG A 348 0.65 -18.25 -7.15
CA ARG A 348 0.00 -17.68 -8.36
C ARG A 348 0.76 -16.50 -8.95
N GLY A 349 2.06 -16.39 -8.70
CA GLY A 349 2.95 -15.35 -9.22
C GLY A 349 2.85 -15.21 -10.75
N SER A 350 2.85 -13.98 -11.24
CA SER A 350 2.65 -13.68 -12.66
C SER A 350 3.91 -13.12 -13.31
N ASN A 351 3.99 -13.28 -14.64
CA ASN A 351 4.99 -12.64 -15.49
C ASN A 351 4.34 -11.74 -16.57
N TYR A 352 3.09 -11.33 -16.37
CA TYR A 352 2.35 -10.53 -17.34
C TYR A 352 2.69 -9.04 -17.25
N ILE A 353 2.69 -8.39 -18.40
CA ILE A 353 2.52 -6.94 -18.54
C ILE A 353 1.27 -6.67 -19.35
N LEU A 354 0.29 -6.01 -18.74
CA LEU A 354 -0.91 -5.55 -19.41
C LEU A 354 -0.74 -4.09 -19.78
N SER A 355 -1.28 -3.70 -20.93
CA SER A 355 -1.38 -2.33 -21.40
C SER A 355 -2.81 -2.05 -21.80
N ALA A 356 -3.46 -1.10 -21.14
CA ALA A 356 -4.84 -0.70 -21.38
C ALA A 356 -4.92 0.73 -21.93
N SER A 357 -5.83 0.97 -22.86
CA SER A 357 -6.23 2.34 -23.22
C SER A 357 -6.81 3.06 -22.01
N GLU A 358 -6.87 4.39 -22.07
CA GLU A 358 -7.38 5.22 -20.97
C GLU A 358 -8.79 4.82 -20.50
N ASP A 359 -9.63 4.36 -21.43
CA ASP A 359 -11.00 3.89 -21.22
C ASP A 359 -11.12 2.37 -20.98
N PHE A 360 -10.00 1.65 -20.91
CA PHE A 360 -9.92 0.19 -20.76
C PHE A 360 -10.63 -0.62 -21.86
N LEU A 361 -11.03 -0.02 -22.98
CA LEU A 361 -11.68 -0.73 -24.09
C LEU A 361 -10.71 -1.56 -24.95
N HIS A 362 -9.42 -1.20 -24.94
CA HIS A 362 -8.38 -1.88 -25.69
C HIS A 362 -7.28 -2.32 -24.75
N ILE A 363 -7.26 -3.61 -24.40
CA ILE A 363 -6.28 -4.21 -23.50
C ILE A 363 -5.47 -5.24 -24.28
N THR A 364 -4.16 -5.14 -24.17
CA THR A 364 -3.21 -6.13 -24.70
C THR A 364 -2.30 -6.57 -23.57
N TYR A 365 -1.80 -7.80 -23.63
CA TYR A 365 -0.79 -8.26 -22.67
C TYR A 365 0.35 -9.00 -23.36
N LYS A 366 1.49 -9.04 -22.67
CA LYS A 366 2.68 -9.81 -23.02
C LYS A 366 3.23 -10.49 -21.77
N THR A 367 4.16 -11.40 -21.95
CA THR A 367 4.94 -12.02 -20.87
C THR A 367 6.34 -11.44 -20.84
N VAL A 368 6.93 -11.33 -19.64
CA VAL A 368 8.29 -10.85 -19.42
C VAL A 368 9.08 -11.87 -18.62
N GLY A 369 10.22 -12.32 -19.16
CA GLY A 369 11.04 -13.33 -18.50
C GLY A 369 10.27 -14.63 -18.23
N VAL A 370 10.72 -15.39 -17.23
CA VAL A 370 10.10 -16.66 -16.83
C VAL A 370 9.11 -16.46 -15.68
N ILE A 371 8.08 -17.30 -15.63
CA ILE A 371 7.16 -17.34 -14.51
C ILE A 371 7.86 -17.93 -13.29
N THR A 372 7.76 -17.24 -12.15
CA THR A 372 8.25 -17.68 -10.85
C THR A 372 7.05 -17.76 -9.90
N PRO A 373 6.46 -18.96 -9.68
CA PRO A 373 5.15 -19.09 -9.01
C PRO A 373 5.04 -18.38 -7.65
N THR A 374 6.11 -18.37 -6.87
CA THR A 374 6.16 -17.77 -5.53
C THR A 374 6.44 -16.26 -5.53
N ARG A 375 6.86 -15.71 -6.68
CA ARG A 375 7.27 -14.30 -6.80
C ARG A 375 6.23 -13.52 -7.58
N GLY A 376 5.73 -12.45 -6.99
CA GLY A 376 4.78 -11.55 -7.63
C GLY A 376 5.36 -10.16 -7.78
N PHE A 377 5.02 -9.46 -8.87
CA PHE A 377 5.36 -8.05 -9.02
C PHE A 377 4.68 -7.23 -7.92
N SER A 378 5.46 -6.36 -7.28
CA SER A 378 5.03 -5.53 -6.15
C SER A 378 5.19 -4.03 -6.38
N SER A 379 6.00 -3.60 -7.36
CA SER A 379 6.05 -2.21 -7.83
C SER A 379 6.82 -2.14 -9.13
N PHE A 380 6.59 -1.11 -9.93
CA PHE A 380 7.47 -0.77 -11.07
C PHE A 380 7.44 0.71 -11.39
N LYS A 381 8.46 1.16 -12.13
CA LYS A 381 8.55 2.52 -12.68
C LYS A 381 9.09 2.47 -14.10
N PHE A 382 8.57 3.35 -14.96
CA PHE A 382 9.21 3.62 -16.24
C PHE A 382 10.51 4.40 -16.02
N ILE A 383 11.54 4.07 -16.79
CA ILE A 383 12.87 4.68 -16.63
C ILE A 383 12.89 6.07 -17.28
N PRO A 384 13.31 7.14 -16.57
CA PRO A 384 13.36 8.46 -17.15
C PRO A 384 14.19 8.55 -18.43
N GLY A 385 13.67 9.21 -19.46
CA GLY A 385 14.27 9.25 -20.81
C GLY A 385 13.96 8.04 -21.69
N ARG A 386 13.23 7.04 -21.18
CA ARG A 386 13.01 5.74 -21.83
C ARG A 386 11.58 5.25 -21.61
N PRO A 387 10.60 5.78 -22.36
CA PRO A 387 9.19 5.45 -22.16
C PRO A 387 8.83 3.98 -22.39
N ASN A 388 9.77 3.18 -22.90
CA ASN A 388 9.61 1.75 -23.18
C ASN A 388 10.38 0.84 -22.22
N GLU A 389 11.21 1.36 -21.32
CA GLU A 389 12.04 0.57 -20.40
C GLU A 389 11.50 0.71 -18.97
N ILE A 390 11.38 -0.40 -18.26
CA ILE A 390 10.76 -0.50 -16.93
C ILE A 390 11.76 -1.15 -15.97
N ILE A 391 11.90 -0.58 -14.78
CA ILE A 391 12.43 -1.28 -13.60
C ILE A 391 11.26 -1.81 -12.77
N ALA A 392 11.29 -3.09 -12.40
CA ALA A 392 10.23 -3.73 -11.63
C ALA A 392 10.79 -4.52 -10.46
N VAL A 393 10.05 -4.52 -9.36
CA VAL A 393 10.32 -5.31 -8.16
C VAL A 393 9.34 -6.47 -8.11
N LYS A 394 9.86 -7.64 -7.73
CA LYS A 394 9.04 -8.76 -7.28
C LYS A 394 9.35 -9.06 -5.82
N SER A 395 8.32 -9.34 -5.03
CA SER A 395 8.47 -9.86 -3.68
C SER A 395 8.04 -11.34 -3.60
N GLU A 396 8.62 -12.04 -2.64
CA GLU A 396 8.41 -13.45 -2.34
C GLU A 396 8.19 -13.62 -0.84
N GLU A 397 7.15 -14.35 -0.49
CA GLU A 397 6.77 -14.64 0.89
C GLU A 397 6.57 -16.15 1.02
N ILE A 398 7.43 -16.81 1.79
CA ILE A 398 7.34 -18.24 2.07
C ILE A 398 7.38 -18.41 3.58
N GLY A 399 6.22 -18.64 4.19
CA GLY A 399 6.09 -18.62 5.65
C GLY A 399 6.42 -17.23 6.19
N GLU A 400 7.42 -17.15 7.07
CA GLU A 400 7.90 -15.87 7.63
C GLU A 400 9.09 -15.29 6.85
N GLU A 401 9.61 -16.00 5.85
CA GLU A 401 10.74 -15.51 5.05
C GLU A 401 10.26 -14.58 3.94
N MET A 402 10.83 -13.37 3.92
CA MET A 402 10.57 -12.36 2.90
C MET A 402 11.83 -12.12 2.06
N GLN A 403 11.65 -12.08 0.74
CA GLN A 403 12.71 -11.70 -0.18
C GLN A 403 12.18 -10.81 -1.28
N SER A 404 13.05 -9.97 -1.82
CA SER A 404 12.71 -9.15 -2.98
C SER A 404 13.80 -9.18 -4.03
N PHE A 405 13.35 -9.02 -5.27
CA PHE A 405 14.16 -9.09 -6.47
C PHE A 405 13.83 -7.90 -7.38
N VAL A 406 14.79 -7.49 -8.19
CA VAL A 406 14.60 -6.42 -9.18
C VAL A 406 15.04 -6.88 -10.56
N THR A 407 14.34 -6.42 -11.59
CA THR A 407 14.66 -6.68 -13.00
C THR A 407 14.42 -5.42 -13.82
N VAL A 408 15.06 -5.33 -14.99
CA VAL A 408 14.78 -4.31 -16.00
C VAL A 408 14.42 -4.98 -17.31
N PHE A 409 13.39 -4.51 -17.97
CA PHE A 409 12.94 -5.01 -19.27
C PHE A 409 12.27 -3.91 -20.09
N ASN A 410 12.02 -4.18 -21.37
CA ASN A 410 11.25 -3.27 -22.22
C ASN A 410 9.82 -3.75 -22.47
N LEU A 411 8.97 -2.90 -23.06
CA LEU A 411 7.58 -3.21 -23.39
C LEU A 411 7.40 -4.33 -24.43
N ASP A 412 8.46 -4.75 -25.13
CA ASP A 412 8.43 -5.91 -26.01
C ASP A 412 8.63 -7.24 -25.24
N GLY A 413 9.00 -7.16 -23.96
CA GLY A 413 9.31 -8.31 -23.10
C GLY A 413 10.79 -8.70 -23.09
N LYS A 414 11.66 -7.91 -23.74
CA LYS A 414 13.11 -8.15 -23.70
C LYS A 414 13.66 -7.76 -22.33
N VAL A 415 14.27 -8.73 -21.65
CA VAL A 415 15.01 -8.50 -20.41
C VAL A 415 16.31 -7.75 -20.71
N LEU A 416 16.52 -6.65 -20.00
CA LEU A 416 17.71 -5.78 -20.08
C LEU A 416 18.59 -5.88 -18.83
N MET A 417 18.06 -6.47 -17.76
CA MET A 417 18.77 -6.91 -16.56
C MET A 417 17.98 -8.06 -15.93
N GLU A 418 18.63 -9.21 -15.78
CA GLU A 418 18.04 -10.39 -15.16
C GLU A 418 17.62 -10.12 -13.71
N GLU A 419 16.65 -10.89 -13.24
CA GLU A 419 16.12 -10.79 -11.89
C GLU A 419 17.25 -11.02 -10.86
N THR A 420 17.53 -10.01 -10.03
CA THR A 420 18.61 -10.01 -9.03
C THR A 420 18.02 -9.76 -7.65
N ARG A 421 18.40 -10.57 -6.65
CA ARG A 421 17.95 -10.41 -5.25
C ARG A 421 18.49 -9.10 -4.66
N ILE A 422 17.62 -8.31 -4.03
CA ILE A 422 17.97 -6.99 -3.47
C ILE A 422 17.89 -6.90 -1.96
N ALA A 423 17.02 -7.69 -1.32
CA ALA A 423 16.78 -7.61 0.12
C ALA A 423 16.22 -8.93 0.69
N GLY A 424 16.44 -9.14 1.99
CA GLY A 424 15.68 -10.08 2.81
C GLY A 424 14.49 -9.37 3.48
N GLU A 425 13.75 -8.59 2.69
CA GLU A 425 12.58 -7.80 3.07
C GLU A 425 11.56 -7.90 1.95
N LYS A 426 10.26 -7.69 2.23
CA LYS A 426 9.21 -7.56 1.23
C LYS A 426 9.18 -6.10 0.75
N ILE A 427 9.80 -5.83 -0.39
CA ILE A 427 9.87 -4.50 -0.99
C ILE A 427 8.66 -4.32 -1.88
N GLU A 428 7.82 -3.34 -1.55
CA GLU A 428 6.56 -3.07 -2.24
C GLU A 428 6.47 -1.66 -2.83
N GLY A 429 7.47 -0.81 -2.58
CA GLY A 429 7.57 0.47 -3.30
C GLY A 429 8.96 0.67 -3.87
N ILE A 430 9.03 1.12 -5.11
CA ILE A 430 10.26 1.64 -5.73
C ILE A 430 9.97 2.95 -6.45
N GLU A 431 10.87 3.92 -6.35
CA GLU A 431 10.78 5.19 -7.06
C GLU A 431 12.15 5.64 -7.57
N ILE A 432 12.15 6.33 -8.71
CA ILE A 432 13.35 6.90 -9.34
C ILE A 432 13.43 8.40 -9.00
N GLN A 433 14.62 8.86 -8.65
CA GLN A 433 14.88 10.28 -8.36
C GLN A 433 15.22 11.13 -9.59
#